data_AF-A0A9K3CTR8-F1
#
_entry.id   AF-A0A9K3CTR8-F1
#
_cell.length_a   1.000
_cell.length_b   1.000
_cell.length_c   1.000
_cell.angle_alpha   90.00
_cell.angle_beta   90.00
_cell.angle_gamma   90.00
#
_symmetry.space_group_name_H-M   'P 1'
#
loop_
_entity.id
_entity.type
_entity.pdbx_description
1 polymer ?
#
loop_
_entity_poly.entity_id
_entity_poly.type
_entity_poly.pdbx_seq_one_letter_code
_entity_poly.pdbx_strand_id
1 'polypeptide(L)'
;SAIQLRRLLFSGKKGQEVWENNLAAVLSGLELTMDQFIDLCMLCGCDYLPSLPGIGYKTAFRLVKDHGDLASVLSVLKADPKRTIPDEWARWEEARTMFTAPIVTDLETLPKFKWGKPKKTELVEFMVKEMGFAEERVEKAIERINAQRNKGGQKRIDSFFVVASTPKARKDLLKKARGKAKKKGANKKGSFR
;
A
#
# COMPACT_ATOMS: atom_id res chain seq x y z
N SER A 1 4.74 5.45 -13.75
CA SER A 1 4.01 4.40 -13.01
C SER A 1 4.13 4.71 -11.53
N ALA A 2 3.04 5.16 -10.89
CA ALA A 2 3.05 5.46 -9.46
C ALA A 2 2.68 4.18 -8.68
N ILE A 3 3.58 3.74 -7.80
CA ILE A 3 3.43 2.54 -6.97
C ILE A 3 3.55 2.94 -5.51
N GLN A 4 2.58 2.54 -4.70
CA GLN A 4 2.62 2.71 -3.25
C GLN A 4 2.86 1.36 -2.58
N LEU A 5 3.92 1.28 -1.76
CA LEU A 5 4.15 0.13 -0.88
C LEU A 5 3.60 0.43 0.51
N ARG A 6 2.71 -0.42 1.01
CA ARG A 6 2.22 -0.37 2.40
C ARG A 6 2.78 -1.54 3.19
N ARG A 7 2.87 -1.34 4.52
CA ARG A 7 3.38 -2.32 5.48
C ARG A 7 4.88 -2.62 5.39
N LEU A 8 5.67 -1.78 4.71
CA LEU A 8 7.12 -1.97 4.54
C LEU A 8 7.92 -1.90 5.85
N LEU A 9 7.52 -1.03 6.78
CA LEU A 9 8.23 -0.79 8.05
C LEU A 9 7.78 -1.72 9.19
N PHE A 10 6.77 -2.56 8.96
CA PHE A 10 6.25 -3.43 10.02
C PHE A 10 7.20 -4.59 10.29
N SER A 11 7.42 -4.90 11.58
CA SER A 11 8.26 -6.04 11.97
C SER A 11 7.60 -7.32 11.45
N GLY A 12 8.34 -8.18 10.75
CA GLY A 12 7.87 -9.41 10.09
C GLY A 12 7.34 -10.53 11.01
N LYS A 13 6.48 -10.21 11.97
CA LYS A 13 5.61 -11.18 12.64
C LYS A 13 4.72 -11.81 11.57
N LYS A 14 4.52 -13.13 11.68
CA LYS A 14 3.71 -13.91 10.71
C LYS A 14 2.36 -13.22 10.45
N GLY A 15 2.03 -12.98 9.17
CA GLY A 15 0.74 -12.44 8.74
C GLY A 15 0.73 -10.99 8.26
N GLN A 16 1.88 -10.30 8.23
CA GLN A 16 1.97 -8.92 7.72
C GLN A 16 2.76 -8.90 6.41
N GLU A 17 2.08 -9.19 5.31
CA GLU A 17 2.64 -9.12 3.95
C GLU A 17 2.75 -7.66 3.50
N VAL A 18 3.77 -7.35 2.70
CA VAL A 18 3.91 -6.05 2.03
C VAL A 18 2.84 -5.95 0.95
N TRP A 19 2.12 -4.84 0.94
CA TRP A 19 1.09 -4.57 -0.07
C TRP A 19 1.63 -3.59 -1.10
N GLU A 20 1.42 -3.91 -2.37
CA GLU A 20 1.73 -3.04 -3.49
C GLU A 20 0.43 -2.54 -4.12
N ASN A 21 0.25 -1.22 -4.16
CA ASN A 21 -0.85 -0.58 -4.85
C ASN A 21 -0.32 0.11 -6.10
N ASN A 22 -0.76 -0.35 -7.27
CA ASN A 22 -0.41 0.24 -8.56
C ASN A 22 -1.53 1.18 -9.02
N LEU A 23 -1.24 2.48 -9.11
CA LEU A 23 -2.24 3.49 -9.46
C LEU A 23 -2.86 3.25 -10.85
N ALA A 24 -2.06 2.87 -11.85
CA ALA A 24 -2.55 2.64 -13.20
C ALA A 24 -3.54 1.45 -13.24
N ALA A 25 -3.25 0.39 -12.50
CA ALA A 25 -4.17 -0.75 -12.37
C ALA A 25 -5.46 -0.37 -11.63
N VAL A 26 -5.38 0.49 -10.62
CA VAL A 26 -6.56 0.98 -9.88
C VAL A 26 -7.45 1.84 -10.79
N LEU A 27 -6.88 2.82 -11.49
CA LEU A 27 -7.63 3.69 -12.40
C LEU A 27 -8.29 2.89 -13.52
N SER A 28 -7.57 1.94 -14.12
CA SER A 28 -8.12 1.04 -15.14
C SER A 28 -9.20 0.11 -14.59
N GLY A 29 -9.03 -0.43 -13.39
CA GLY A 29 -9.99 -1.36 -12.79
C GLY A 29 -11.27 -0.68 -12.31
N LEU A 30 -11.20 0.61 -11.97
CA LEU A 30 -12.35 1.44 -11.62
C LEU A 30 -12.93 2.19 -12.83
N GLU A 31 -12.21 2.17 -13.96
CA GLU A 31 -12.53 2.92 -15.17
C GLU A 31 -12.74 4.42 -14.88
N LEU A 32 -11.85 5.02 -14.09
CA LEU A 32 -11.89 6.44 -13.71
C LEU A 32 -10.66 7.16 -14.22
N THR A 33 -10.82 8.45 -14.54
CA THR A 33 -9.68 9.35 -14.73
C THR A 33 -9.03 9.69 -13.39
N MET A 34 -7.81 10.26 -13.41
CA MET A 34 -7.16 10.71 -12.17
C MET A 34 -8.00 11.76 -11.45
N ASP A 35 -8.61 12.69 -12.20
CA ASP A 35 -9.48 13.73 -11.65
C ASP A 35 -10.70 13.13 -10.94
N GLN A 36 -11.38 12.19 -11.59
CA GLN A 36 -12.52 11.47 -11.00
C GLN A 36 -12.12 10.64 -9.80
N PHE A 37 -10.92 10.06 -9.82
CA PHE A 37 -10.40 9.30 -8.70
C PHE A 37 -10.11 10.20 -7.49
N ILE A 38 -9.62 11.43 -7.70
CA ILE A 38 -9.45 12.42 -6.63
C ILE A 38 -10.82 12.80 -6.06
N ASP A 39 -11.79 13.11 -6.92
CA ASP A 39 -13.15 13.47 -6.51
C ASP A 39 -13.79 12.33 -5.69
N LEU A 40 -13.59 11.07 -6.12
CA LEU A 40 -13.99 9.88 -5.37
C LEU A 40 -13.34 9.84 -3.98
N CYS A 41 -12.02 10.07 -3.88
CA CYS A 41 -11.30 10.05 -2.61
C CYS A 41 -11.82 11.13 -1.66
N MET A 42 -12.09 12.34 -2.16
CA MET A 42 -12.67 13.43 -1.37
C MET A 42 -14.05 13.06 -0.82
N LEU A 43 -14.92 12.46 -1.64
CA LEU A 43 -16.26 12.02 -1.23
C LEU A 43 -16.24 10.82 -0.27
N CYS A 44 -15.23 9.94 -0.36
CA CYS A 44 -15.05 8.84 0.60
C CYS A 44 -14.59 9.33 1.98
N GLY A 45 -14.09 10.56 2.06
CA GLY A 45 -13.48 11.16 3.25
C GLY A 45 -11.98 11.42 3.02
N CYS A 46 -11.56 12.66 3.28
CA CYS A 46 -10.17 13.09 3.26
C CYS A 46 -9.86 13.96 4.48
N ASP A 47 -8.58 14.26 4.72
CA ASP A 47 -8.16 15.07 5.87
C ASP A 47 -8.37 16.59 5.65
N TYR A 48 -8.73 17.00 4.43
CA TYR A 48 -8.89 18.42 4.07
C TYR A 48 -10.32 18.94 4.22
N LEU A 49 -11.32 18.04 4.29
CA LEU A 49 -12.74 18.37 4.38
C LEU A 49 -13.45 17.43 5.37
N PRO A 50 -14.51 17.89 6.05
CA PRO A 50 -15.34 17.02 6.87
C PRO A 50 -16.03 15.96 6.00
N SER A 51 -16.20 14.75 6.54
CA SER A 51 -16.90 13.67 5.85
C SER A 51 -18.38 13.99 5.62
N LEU A 52 -18.91 13.63 4.46
CA LEU A 52 -20.33 13.82 4.14
C LEU A 52 -21.19 12.71 4.80
N PRO A 53 -22.17 13.06 5.66
CA PRO A 53 -23.03 12.07 6.30
C PRO A 53 -23.76 11.18 5.28
N GLY A 54 -23.73 9.87 5.49
CA GLY A 54 -24.40 8.90 4.60
C GLY A 54 -23.71 8.66 3.25
N ILE A 55 -22.55 9.27 3.01
CA ILE A 55 -21.73 9.02 1.82
C ILE A 55 -20.51 8.19 2.22
N GLY A 56 -20.56 6.91 1.90
CA GLY A 56 -19.41 6.01 1.95
C GLY A 56 -18.90 5.67 0.55
N TYR A 57 -17.86 4.84 0.47
CA TYR A 57 -17.17 4.51 -0.78
C TYR A 57 -18.07 4.00 -1.91
N LYS A 58 -19.09 3.17 -1.60
CA LYS A 58 -20.02 2.66 -2.63
C LYS A 58 -20.87 3.77 -3.23
N THR A 59 -21.42 4.63 -2.37
CA THR A 59 -22.27 5.75 -2.79
C THR A 59 -21.45 6.80 -3.53
N ALA A 60 -20.25 7.12 -3.02
CA ALA A 60 -19.31 8.02 -3.66
C ALA A 60 -18.92 7.55 -5.05
N PHE A 61 -18.55 6.27 -5.20
CA PHE A 61 -18.19 5.69 -6.50
C PHE A 61 -19.32 5.81 -7.52
N ARG A 62 -20.55 5.47 -7.12
CA ARG A 62 -21.73 5.61 -7.99
C ARG A 62 -21.95 7.07 -8.40
N LEU A 63 -21.91 8.00 -7.44
CA LEU A 63 -22.12 9.43 -7.73
C LEU A 63 -21.09 9.97 -8.74
N VAL A 64 -19.82 9.62 -8.58
CA VAL A 64 -18.76 10.05 -9.51
C VAL A 64 -18.97 9.43 -10.89
N LYS A 65 -19.37 8.15 -10.97
CA LYS A 65 -19.66 7.49 -12.24
C LYS A 65 -20.86 8.07 -12.97
N ASP A 66 -21.92 8.41 -12.24
CA ASP A 66 -23.17 8.91 -12.81
C ASP A 66 -23.07 10.39 -13.23
N HIS A 67 -22.31 11.20 -12.49
CA HIS A 67 -22.27 12.66 -12.67
C HIS A 67 -20.94 13.21 -13.20
N GLY A 68 -19.89 12.39 -13.29
CA GLY A 68 -18.66 12.73 -13.98
C GLY A 68 -17.65 13.57 -13.17
N ASP A 69 -18.09 14.59 -12.45
CA ASP A 69 -17.23 15.52 -11.68
C ASP A 69 -17.82 15.91 -10.32
N LEU A 70 -16.96 16.39 -9.41
CA LEU A 70 -17.37 16.76 -8.04
C LEU A 70 -18.39 17.91 -7.98
N ALA A 71 -18.31 18.89 -8.88
CA ALA A 71 -19.24 20.03 -8.87
C ALA A 71 -20.67 19.59 -9.20
N SER A 72 -20.81 18.72 -10.21
CA SER A 72 -22.06 18.07 -10.62
C SER A 72 -22.61 17.19 -9.49
N VAL A 73 -21.76 16.41 -8.82
CA VAL A 73 -22.15 15.63 -7.64
C VAL A 73 -22.68 16.53 -6.52
N LEU A 74 -21.97 17.61 -6.18
CA LEU A 74 -22.39 18.52 -5.12
C LEU A 74 -23.71 19.23 -5.44
N SER A 75 -23.97 19.57 -6.71
CA SER A 75 -25.25 20.13 -7.13
C SER A 75 -26.41 19.17 -6.87
N VAL A 76 -26.24 17.90 -7.24
CA VAL A 76 -27.24 16.84 -6.97
C VAL A 76 -27.44 16.62 -5.47
N LEU A 77 -26.35 16.64 -4.69
CA LEU A 77 -26.42 16.47 -3.24
C LEU A 77 -27.12 17.65 -2.54
N LYS A 78 -26.91 18.89 -3.01
CA LYS A 78 -27.61 20.08 -2.51
C LYS A 78 -29.10 20.08 -2.81
N ALA A 79 -29.50 19.45 -3.92
CA ALA A 79 -30.90 19.32 -4.30
C ALA A 79 -31.67 18.25 -3.49
N ASP A 80 -30.97 17.34 -2.80
CA ASP A 80 -31.57 16.29 -1.97
C ASP A 80 -31.87 16.83 -0.56
N PRO A 81 -33.15 17.04 -0.18
CA PRO A 81 -33.52 17.62 1.11
C PRO A 81 -33.20 16.70 2.31
N LYS A 82 -32.86 15.43 2.06
CA LYS A 82 -32.46 14.49 3.12
C LYS A 82 -30.98 14.59 3.46
N ARG A 83 -30.20 15.34 2.69
CA ARG A 83 -28.75 15.44 2.85
C ARG A 83 -28.36 16.81 3.35
N THR A 84 -27.43 16.81 4.30
CA THR A 84 -26.77 18.02 4.78
C THR A 84 -25.34 18.01 4.30
N ILE A 85 -24.92 19.10 3.70
CA ILE A 85 -23.53 19.32 3.29
C ILE A 85 -22.96 20.33 4.28
N PRO A 86 -21.85 20.01 4.98
CA PRO A 86 -21.19 20.96 5.87
C PRO A 86 -20.73 22.21 5.13
N ASP A 87 -20.80 23.37 5.76
CA ASP A 87 -20.47 24.67 5.14
C ASP A 87 -19.01 24.72 4.65
N GLU A 88 -18.11 23.96 5.28
CA GLU A 88 -16.72 23.83 4.88
C GLU A 88 -16.55 23.20 3.48
N TRP A 89 -17.58 22.53 2.94
CA TRP A 89 -17.54 22.09 1.55
C TRP A 89 -17.57 23.26 0.55
N ALA A 90 -17.79 24.50 0.98
CA ALA A 90 -17.60 25.67 0.11
C ALA A 90 -16.16 25.82 -0.42
N ARG A 91 -15.14 25.32 0.32
CA ARG A 91 -13.72 25.36 -0.07
C ARG A 91 -13.21 24.05 -0.71
N TRP A 92 -14.11 23.27 -1.31
CA TRP A 92 -13.73 21.99 -1.90
C TRP A 92 -12.67 22.12 -3.00
N GLU A 93 -12.64 23.24 -3.74
CA GLU A 93 -11.63 23.51 -4.77
C GLU A 93 -10.23 23.67 -4.18
N GLU A 94 -10.11 24.32 -3.02
CA GLU A 94 -8.84 24.43 -2.29
C GLU A 94 -8.37 23.06 -1.83
N ALA A 95 -9.28 22.26 -1.27
CA ALA A 95 -8.98 20.88 -0.86
C ALA A 95 -8.55 20.01 -2.06
N ARG A 96 -9.16 20.20 -3.23
CA ARG A 96 -8.79 19.50 -4.46
C ARG A 96 -7.38 19.89 -4.92
N THR A 97 -7.04 21.17 -4.79
CA THR A 97 -5.70 21.69 -5.11
C THR A 97 -4.61 21.00 -4.28
N MET A 98 -4.88 20.66 -3.02
CA MET A 98 -3.95 19.92 -2.17
C MET A 98 -3.60 18.52 -2.72
N PHE A 99 -4.49 17.89 -3.50
CA PHE A 99 -4.22 16.63 -4.17
C PHE A 99 -3.50 16.79 -5.51
N THR A 100 -3.88 17.80 -6.29
CA THR A 100 -3.36 17.98 -7.67
C THR A 100 -2.04 18.73 -7.71
N ALA A 101 -1.84 19.68 -6.82
CA ALA A 101 -0.66 20.53 -6.73
C ALA A 101 -0.16 20.62 -5.26
N PRO A 102 0.22 19.49 -4.65
CA PRO A 102 0.79 19.50 -3.32
C PRO A 102 2.13 20.26 -3.32
N ILE A 103 2.41 20.94 -2.21
CA ILE A 103 3.71 21.57 -1.99
C ILE A 103 4.73 20.44 -1.76
N VAL A 104 5.52 20.16 -2.80
CA VAL A 104 6.55 19.11 -2.79
C VAL A 104 7.92 19.73 -3.10
N THR A 105 8.97 19.14 -2.53
CA THR A 105 10.34 19.54 -2.86
C THR A 105 10.69 19.06 -4.27
N ASP A 106 11.27 19.96 -5.07
CA ASP A 106 11.73 19.63 -6.41
C ASP A 106 12.90 18.64 -6.35
N LEU A 107 12.81 17.57 -7.14
CA LEU A 107 13.80 16.50 -7.22
C LEU A 107 15.15 17.00 -7.73
N GLU A 108 15.15 18.00 -8.62
CA GLU A 108 16.38 18.56 -9.18
C GLU A 108 17.18 19.36 -8.15
N THR A 109 16.50 19.97 -7.18
CA THR A 109 17.13 20.71 -6.08
C THR A 109 17.70 19.80 -5.00
N LEU A 110 17.21 18.55 -4.93
CA LEU A 110 17.62 17.62 -3.89
C LEU A 110 19.00 17.03 -4.20
N PRO A 111 19.92 17.02 -3.22
CA PRO A 111 21.20 16.37 -3.40
C PRO A 111 20.99 14.87 -3.66
N LYS A 112 21.78 14.31 -4.57
CA LYS A 112 21.70 12.87 -4.90
C LYS A 112 21.87 12.03 -3.64
N PHE A 113 20.81 11.33 -3.27
CA PHE A 113 20.78 10.50 -2.07
C PHE A 113 21.83 9.38 -2.15
N LYS A 114 22.68 9.28 -1.13
CA LYS A 114 23.71 8.24 -0.99
C LYS A 114 23.72 7.69 0.43
N TRP A 115 23.70 6.36 0.54
CA TRP A 115 23.84 5.68 1.82
C TRP A 115 25.27 5.83 2.39
N GLY A 116 25.43 6.68 3.41
CA GLY A 116 26.68 6.88 4.15
C GLY A 116 27.04 5.70 5.07
N LYS A 117 28.29 5.66 5.56
CA LYS A 117 28.67 4.68 6.61
C LYS A 117 28.07 5.13 7.95
N PRO A 118 27.51 4.21 8.76
CA PRO A 118 27.10 4.55 10.11
C PRO A 118 28.29 5.05 10.91
N LYS A 119 28.15 6.18 11.59
CA LYS A 119 29.19 6.73 12.46
C LYS A 119 29.07 6.09 13.84
N LYS A 120 29.81 4.99 14.07
CA LYS A 120 29.66 4.14 15.26
C LYS A 120 29.78 4.93 16.57
N THR A 121 30.81 5.77 16.70
CA THR A 121 31.10 6.55 17.91
C THR A 121 29.97 7.52 18.26
N GLU A 122 29.57 8.36 17.29
CA GLU A 122 28.47 9.34 17.44
C GLU A 122 27.13 8.63 17.75
N LEU A 123 26.87 7.48 17.12
CA LEU A 123 25.65 6.71 17.36
C LEU A 123 25.60 6.08 18.76
N VAL A 124 26.72 5.53 19.25
CA VAL A 124 26.80 4.95 20.59
C VAL A 124 26.66 6.05 21.65
N GLU A 125 27.33 7.18 21.46
CA GLU A 125 27.20 8.33 22.36
C GLU A 125 25.74 8.81 22.47
N PHE A 126 25.08 9.07 21.34
CA PHE A 126 23.68 9.50 21.34
C PHE A 126 22.73 8.44 21.92
N MET A 127 22.82 7.18 21.44
CA MET A 127 21.86 6.16 21.84
C MET A 127 22.06 5.65 23.26
N VAL A 128 23.29 5.55 23.75
CA VAL A 128 23.59 5.03 25.09
C VAL A 128 23.57 6.13 26.13
N LYS A 129 24.29 7.25 25.90
CA LYS A 129 24.42 8.30 26.92
C LYS A 129 23.19 9.20 27.00
N GLU A 130 22.65 9.65 25.87
CA GLU A 130 21.51 10.59 25.89
C GLU A 130 20.17 9.84 25.97
N MET A 131 20.02 8.77 25.19
CA MET A 131 18.75 8.05 25.07
C MET A 131 18.62 6.84 26.00
N GLY A 132 19.68 6.46 26.73
CA GLY A 132 19.65 5.41 27.75
C GLY A 132 19.46 3.98 27.24
N PHE A 133 19.78 3.70 25.97
CA PHE A 133 19.70 2.33 25.43
C PHE A 133 20.86 1.45 25.93
N ALA A 134 20.61 0.15 26.06
CA ALA A 134 21.64 -0.82 26.38
C ALA A 134 22.71 -0.87 25.26
N GLU A 135 23.98 -0.64 25.63
CA GLU A 135 25.12 -0.56 24.71
C GLU A 135 25.25 -1.81 23.84
N GLU A 136 25.19 -3.00 24.45
CA GLU A 136 25.27 -4.28 23.73
C GLU A 136 24.23 -4.40 22.60
N ARG A 137 23.02 -3.86 22.81
CA ARG A 137 21.94 -3.89 21.80
C ARG A 137 22.24 -2.95 20.64
N VAL A 138 22.79 -1.77 20.94
CA VAL A 138 23.16 -0.76 19.94
C VAL A 138 24.32 -1.28 19.08
N GLU A 139 25.35 -1.86 19.71
CA GLU A 139 26.50 -2.41 18.98
C GLU A 139 26.09 -3.53 18.02
N LYS A 140 25.31 -4.51 18.49
CA LYS A 140 24.78 -5.60 17.65
C LYS A 140 23.94 -5.08 16.48
N ALA A 141 23.20 -3.98 16.66
CA ALA A 141 22.42 -3.38 15.58
C ALA A 141 23.33 -2.72 14.52
N ILE A 142 24.36 -1.99 14.95
CA ILE A 142 25.35 -1.36 14.05
C ILE A 142 26.10 -2.43 13.24
N GLU A 143 26.51 -3.53 13.88
CA GLU A 143 27.15 -4.66 13.20
C GLU A 143 26.25 -5.28 12.12
N ARG A 144 24.97 -5.48 12.43
CA ARG A 144 23.98 -5.98 11.45
C ARG A 144 23.84 -5.04 10.25
N ILE A 145 23.79 -3.72 10.48
CA ILE A 145 23.69 -2.73 9.39
C ILE A 145 24.92 -2.81 8.48
N ASN A 146 26.13 -2.83 9.06
CA ASN A 146 27.37 -2.95 8.31
C ASN A 146 27.46 -4.26 7.52
N ALA A 147 27.02 -5.37 8.12
CA ALA A 147 27.00 -6.67 7.46
C ALA A 147 26.04 -6.72 6.26
N GLN A 148 24.85 -6.11 6.36
CA GLN A 148 23.87 -6.08 5.26
C GLN A 148 24.31 -5.15 4.13
N ARG A 149 24.96 -4.04 4.46
CA ARG A 149 25.51 -3.10 3.46
C ARG A 149 26.51 -3.79 2.52
N ASN A 150 27.40 -4.61 3.06
CA ASN A 150 28.41 -5.31 2.25
C ASN A 150 27.80 -6.40 1.34
N LYS A 151 26.56 -6.82 1.58
CA LYS A 151 25.82 -7.75 0.72
C LYS A 151 25.13 -7.08 -0.48
N GLY A 152 25.21 -5.75 -0.59
CA GLY A 152 24.59 -4.97 -1.66
C GLY A 152 25.31 -4.99 -3.02
N GLY A 153 26.34 -5.83 -3.21
CA GLY A 153 27.00 -6.02 -4.51
C GLY A 153 26.09 -6.65 -5.58
N GLN A 154 26.61 -6.83 -6.80
CA GLN A 154 25.91 -7.42 -7.95
C GLN A 154 25.12 -8.67 -7.53
N LYS A 155 23.79 -8.53 -7.49
CA LYS A 155 22.89 -9.63 -7.19
C LYS A 155 22.84 -10.57 -8.39
N ARG A 156 23.03 -11.87 -8.16
CA ARG A 156 22.80 -12.90 -9.20
C ARG A 156 21.33 -12.88 -9.61
N ILE A 157 21.04 -13.18 -10.87
CA ILE A 157 19.66 -13.25 -11.37
C ILE A 157 18.80 -14.23 -10.55
N ASP A 158 19.41 -15.32 -10.07
CA ASP A 158 18.82 -16.33 -9.20
C ASP A 158 18.34 -15.79 -7.84
N SER A 159 18.79 -14.60 -7.42
CA SER A 159 18.36 -13.96 -6.18
C SER A 159 17.08 -13.12 -6.33
N PHE A 160 16.66 -12.84 -7.57
CA PHE A 160 15.39 -12.16 -7.87
C PHE A 160 14.24 -13.15 -8.06
N PHE A 161 14.54 -14.36 -8.52
CA PHE A 161 13.54 -15.37 -8.82
C PHE A 161 13.63 -16.51 -7.83
N VAL A 162 12.51 -16.85 -7.20
CA VAL A 162 12.40 -18.12 -6.49
C VAL A 162 12.50 -19.22 -7.54
N VAL A 163 13.56 -20.04 -7.48
CA VAL A 163 13.77 -21.15 -8.41
C VAL A 163 12.51 -22.02 -8.40
N ALA A 164 11.78 -22.02 -9.52
CA ALA A 164 10.68 -22.96 -9.72
C ALA A 164 11.26 -24.36 -9.54
N SER A 165 10.79 -25.07 -8.52
CA SER A 165 11.31 -26.38 -8.11
C SER A 165 11.59 -27.24 -9.33
N THR A 166 12.79 -27.83 -9.40
CA THR A 166 13.24 -28.67 -10.51
C THR A 166 12.17 -29.65 -11.00
N PRO A 167 12.18 -30.08 -12.28
CA PRO A 167 11.13 -30.93 -12.87
C PRO A 167 10.78 -32.19 -12.06
N LYS A 168 11.73 -32.68 -11.26
CA LYS A 168 11.58 -33.81 -10.33
C LYS A 168 10.59 -33.51 -9.20
N ALA A 169 10.72 -32.34 -8.55
CA ALA A 169 9.80 -31.89 -7.50
C ALA A 169 8.39 -31.60 -8.04
N ARG A 170 8.28 -31.11 -9.28
CA ARG A 170 6.97 -30.94 -9.96
C ARG A 170 6.30 -32.29 -10.24
N LYS A 171 7.06 -33.31 -10.68
CA LYS A 171 6.55 -34.70 -10.86
C LYS A 171 6.10 -35.33 -9.54
N ASP A 172 6.81 -35.08 -8.45
CA ASP A 172 6.47 -35.63 -7.12
C ASP A 172 5.22 -34.98 -6.51
N LEU A 173 5.02 -33.68 -6.74
CA LEU A 173 3.79 -32.96 -6.36
C LEU A 173 2.57 -33.42 -7.18
N LEU A 174 2.73 -33.63 -8.50
CA LEU A 174 1.69 -34.19 -9.36
C LEU A 174 1.33 -35.64 -9.00
N LYS A 175 2.30 -36.47 -8.60
CA LYS A 175 2.05 -37.83 -8.07
C LYS A 175 1.28 -37.79 -6.75
N LYS A 176 1.62 -36.88 -5.83
CA LYS A 176 0.87 -36.69 -4.56
C LYS A 176 -0.57 -36.21 -4.79
N ALA A 177 -0.80 -35.33 -5.76
CA ALA A 177 -2.14 -34.89 -6.13
C ALA A 177 -3.00 -36.03 -6.71
N ARG A 178 -2.42 -36.88 -7.59
CA ARG A 178 -3.10 -38.07 -8.14
C ARG A 178 -3.42 -39.14 -7.08
N GLY A 179 -2.57 -39.31 -6.07
CA GLY A 179 -2.83 -40.23 -4.95
C GLY A 179 -4.00 -39.81 -4.05
N LYS A 180 -4.20 -38.50 -3.86
CA LYS A 180 -5.34 -37.97 -3.08
C LYS A 180 -6.69 -38.07 -3.82
N ALA A 181 -6.68 -38.00 -5.16
CA ALA A 181 -7.89 -38.16 -5.96
C ALA A 181 -8.45 -39.60 -5.91
N LYS A 182 -7.58 -40.63 -5.91
CA LYS A 182 -8.00 -42.03 -5.79
C LYS A 182 -8.63 -42.38 -4.43
N LYS A 183 -8.24 -41.68 -3.35
CA LYS A 183 -8.81 -41.90 -2.01
C LYS A 183 -10.20 -41.26 -1.80
N LYS A 184 -10.56 -40.23 -2.58
CA LYS A 184 -11.88 -39.54 -2.46
C LYS A 184 -13.01 -40.22 -3.24
N GLY A 185 -12.72 -41.15 -4.16
CA GLY A 185 -13.73 -41.86 -4.95
C GLY A 185 -14.39 -43.05 -4.23
N ALA A 186 -13.87 -43.49 -3.09
CA ALA A 186 -14.34 -44.71 -2.42
C ALA A 186 -15.42 -44.48 -1.35
N ASN A 187 -15.77 -43.23 -1.00
CA ASN A 187 -16.61 -42.97 0.18
C ASN A 187 -17.71 -41.90 -0.03
N LYS A 188 -18.55 -42.08 -1.04
CA LYS A 188 -19.86 -41.40 -1.14
C LYS A 188 -20.93 -42.38 -1.67
N LYS A 189 -21.51 -43.18 -0.77
CA LYS A 189 -22.84 -43.78 -0.92
C LYS A 189 -23.77 -43.13 0.11
N GLY A 190 -24.93 -42.64 -0.36
CA GLY A 190 -26.08 -42.18 0.43
C GLY A 190 -25.93 -40.77 1.02
N SER A 191 -26.95 -39.93 1.15
CA SER A 191 -28.38 -39.98 0.82
C SER A 191 -28.83 -38.53 0.96
N PHE A 192 -29.46 -37.94 -0.06
CA PHE A 192 -30.11 -36.63 0.07
C PHE A 192 -31.58 -36.89 0.42
N ARG A 193 -32.03 -36.31 1.53
CA ARG A 193 -33.43 -36.01 1.82
C ARG A 193 -33.46 -34.54 2.23
#